data_AF-U9SNG2-F1
#
_entry.id   AF-U9SNG2-F1
#
_cell.length_a   1.000
_cell.length_b   1.000
_cell.length_c   1.000
_cell.angle_alpha   90.00
_cell.angle_beta   90.00
_cell.angle_gamma   90.00
#
_symmetry.space_group_name_H-M   'P 1'
#
loop_
_entity.id
_entity.type
_entity.pdbx_description
1 polymer ?
#
loop_
_entity_poly.entity_id
_entity_poly.type
_entity_poly.pdbx_seq_one_letter_code
_entity_poly.pdbx_strand_id
1 'polypeptide(L)'
;MKSIRFVPYTIEKSKRKAGVFIFYRNEMLKEYGPIRIQMTAFSKMMSEKWNALSENEKELWRQKHALSQYPAEQIPIENEYEEPAPIIIIQNPCQICGYLTTTFQWISEYYQYYNL
;
A
#
# COMPACT_ATOMS: atom_id res chain seq x y z
N MET A 1 10.20 -55.75 -22.97
CA MET A 1 11.06 -54.55 -22.77
C MET A 1 10.16 -53.40 -22.31
N LYS A 2 10.41 -52.82 -21.12
CA LYS A 2 9.64 -51.68 -20.62
C LYS A 2 10.26 -50.40 -21.18
N SER A 3 9.49 -49.67 -22.00
CA SER A 3 9.89 -48.36 -22.53
C SER A 3 9.95 -47.36 -21.38
N ILE A 4 11.13 -46.79 -21.15
CA ILE A 4 11.34 -45.70 -20.19
C ILE A 4 10.89 -44.41 -20.86
N ARG A 5 9.83 -43.79 -20.33
CA ARG A 5 9.39 -42.45 -20.74
C ARG A 5 10.07 -41.41 -19.87
N PHE A 6 10.84 -40.51 -20.48
CA PHE A 6 11.36 -39.32 -19.83
C PHE A 6 10.23 -38.29 -19.72
N VAL A 7 9.84 -37.97 -18.49
CA VAL A 7 8.93 -36.86 -18.20
C VAL A 7 9.79 -35.63 -17.90
N PRO A 8 9.69 -34.53 -18.67
CA PRO A 8 10.42 -33.31 -18.37
C PRO A 8 9.83 -32.68 -17.11
N TYR A 9 10.55 -32.76 -15.98
CA TYR A 9 10.21 -32.04 -14.76
C TYR A 9 10.74 -30.60 -14.89
N THR A 10 9.84 -29.64 -15.05
CA THR A 10 10.17 -28.22 -14.95
C THR A 10 10.37 -27.88 -13.47
N ILE A 11 11.63 -27.73 -13.04
CA ILE A 11 11.94 -27.20 -11.71
C ILE A 11 11.49 -25.73 -11.68
N GLU A 12 10.34 -25.47 -11.09
CA GLU A 12 9.95 -24.10 -10.75
C GLU A 12 10.95 -23.56 -9.73
N LYS A 13 11.83 -22.65 -10.17
CA LYS A 13 12.84 -22.06 -9.29
C LYS A 13 12.15 -21.17 -8.26
N SER A 14 12.14 -21.60 -7.00
CA SER A 14 11.73 -20.76 -5.89
C SER A 14 12.49 -19.43 -5.91
N LYS A 15 11.75 -18.31 -5.89
CA LYS A 15 12.33 -16.97 -5.88
C LYS A 15 12.98 -16.74 -4.51
N ARG A 16 14.31 -16.74 -4.46
CA ARG A 16 15.08 -16.38 -3.26
C ARG A 16 14.73 -14.95 -2.82
N LYS A 17 14.71 -14.71 -1.51
CA LYS A 17 14.62 -13.36 -0.95
C LYS A 17 15.74 -12.50 -1.55
N ALA A 18 15.39 -11.32 -2.04
CA ALA A 18 16.34 -10.41 -2.64
C ALA A 18 17.37 -9.96 -1.60
N GLY A 19 18.66 -9.98 -1.96
CA GLY A 19 19.71 -9.44 -1.08
C GLY A 19 19.67 -7.91 -0.99
N VAL A 20 20.46 -7.35 -0.08
CA VAL A 20 20.48 -5.92 0.27
C VAL A 20 20.77 -5.02 -0.96
N PHE A 21 21.74 -5.40 -1.80
CA PHE A 21 22.04 -4.65 -3.02
C PHE A 21 20.87 -4.65 -4.02
N ILE A 22 20.18 -5.78 -4.16
CA ILE A 22 19.02 -5.88 -5.05
C ILE A 22 17.88 -5.01 -4.53
N PHE A 23 17.69 -4.96 -3.20
CA PHE A 23 16.76 -4.03 -2.56
C PHE A 23 17.13 -2.58 -2.85
N TYR A 24 18.38 -2.17 -2.60
CA TYR A 24 18.90 -0.83 -2.93
C TYR A 24 18.64 -0.45 -4.39
N ARG A 25 19.02 -1.30 -5.34
CA ARG A 25 18.82 -1.06 -6.77
C ARG A 25 17.34 -0.85 -7.10
N ASN A 26 16.45 -1.62 -6.48
CA ASN A 26 15.01 -1.51 -6.72
C ASN A 26 14.43 -0.23 -6.10
N GLU A 27 14.89 0.19 -4.93
CA GLU A 27 14.51 1.47 -4.33
C GLU A 27 14.95 2.64 -5.20
N MET A 28 16.20 2.61 -5.68
CA MET A 28 16.69 3.59 -6.65
C MET A 28 15.82 3.56 -7.92
N LEU A 29 15.43 2.39 -8.42
CA LEU A 29 14.53 2.30 -9.59
C LEU A 29 13.21 3.04 -9.38
N LYS A 30 12.64 2.98 -8.16
CA LYS A 30 11.42 3.72 -7.80
C LYS A 30 11.66 5.22 -7.79
N GLU A 31 12.78 5.67 -7.23
CA GLU A 31 13.15 7.09 -7.18
C GLU A 31 13.43 7.67 -8.58
N TYR A 32 14.10 6.92 -9.45
CA TYR A 32 14.42 7.35 -10.82
C TYR A 32 13.21 7.32 -11.78
N GLY A 33 12.17 6.56 -11.46
CA GLY A 33 10.97 6.44 -12.28
C GLY A 33 11.17 5.62 -13.57
N PRO A 34 10.41 5.87 -14.65
CA PRO A 34 10.49 5.08 -15.89
C PRO A 34 11.83 5.32 -16.59
N ILE A 35 12.71 4.32 -16.51
CA ILE A 35 14.06 4.44 -17.06
C ILE A 35 14.08 3.99 -18.51
N ARG A 36 14.62 4.84 -19.40
CA ARG A 36 14.82 4.52 -20.83
C ARG A 36 16.06 3.67 -21.09
N ILE A 37 16.84 3.33 -20.05
CA ILE A 37 18.07 2.56 -20.17
C ILE A 37 17.80 1.08 -19.88
N GLN A 38 18.59 0.21 -20.51
CA GLN A 38 18.50 -1.23 -20.27
C GLN A 38 18.80 -1.56 -18.80
N MET A 39 18.02 -2.49 -18.22
CA MET A 39 18.17 -2.91 -16.81
C MET A 39 19.59 -3.38 -16.46
N THR A 40 20.30 -3.96 -17.43
CA THR A 40 21.70 -4.38 -17.29
C THR A 40 22.64 -3.20 -17.09
N ALA A 41 22.46 -2.13 -17.88
CA ALA A 41 23.24 -0.90 -17.75
C ALA A 41 22.91 -0.18 -16.43
N PHE A 42 21.63 -0.11 -16.07
CA PHE A 42 21.21 0.44 -14.77
C PHE A 42 21.82 -0.32 -13.60
N SER A 43 21.81 -1.65 -13.64
CA SER A 43 22.37 -2.49 -12.59
C SER A 43 23.89 -2.30 -12.44
N LYS A 44 24.62 -2.09 -13.55
CA LYS A 44 26.06 -1.75 -13.51
C LYS A 44 26.29 -0.41 -12.81
N MET A 45 25.57 0.62 -13.22
CA MET A 45 25.68 1.96 -12.61
C MET A 45 25.35 1.94 -11.11
N MET A 46 24.30 1.20 -10.71
CA MET A 46 23.97 1.06 -9.29
C MET A 46 24.99 0.24 -8.51
N SER A 47 25.66 -0.72 -9.15
CA SER A 47 26.76 -1.46 -8.51
C SER A 47 27.95 -0.56 -8.23
N GLU A 48 28.30 0.33 -9.15
CA GLU A 48 29.38 1.32 -8.95
C GLU A 48 29.03 2.27 -7.80
N LYS A 49 27.81 2.82 -7.80
CA LYS A 49 27.31 3.67 -6.72
C LYS A 49 27.31 2.96 -5.37
N TRP A 50 26.83 1.71 -5.33
CA TRP A 50 26.83 0.89 -4.13
C TRP A 50 28.23 0.67 -3.57
N ASN A 51 29.21 0.40 -4.44
CA ASN A 51 30.59 0.22 -4.02
C ASN A 51 31.21 1.52 -3.48
N ALA A 52 30.82 2.67 -4.03
CA ALA A 52 31.23 3.99 -3.57
C ALA A 52 30.60 4.43 -2.24
N LEU A 53 29.51 3.78 -1.79
CA LEU A 53 28.93 4.06 -0.48
C LEU A 53 29.90 3.72 0.65
N SER A 54 29.92 4.57 1.67
CA SER A 54 30.60 4.30 2.93
C SER A 54 29.95 3.12 3.66
N GLU A 55 30.69 2.51 4.60
CA GLU A 55 30.16 1.37 5.35
C GLU A 55 28.94 1.77 6.21
N ASN A 56 28.91 3.00 6.72
CA ASN A 56 27.77 3.54 7.47
C ASN A 56 26.50 3.62 6.61
N GLU A 57 26.62 4.05 5.35
CA GLU A 57 25.49 4.10 4.42
C GLU A 57 25.01 2.70 4.05
N LYS A 58 25.94 1.76 3.83
CA LYS A 58 25.59 0.35 3.58
C LYS A 58 24.87 -0.26 4.77
N GLU A 59 25.24 0.10 6.00
CA GLU A 59 24.55 -0.32 7.21
C GLU A 59 23.12 0.19 7.28
N LEU A 60 22.89 1.47 6.94
CA LEU A 60 21.53 2.02 6.84
C LEU A 60 20.67 1.24 5.82
N TRP A 61 21.26 0.84 4.70
CA TRP A 61 20.56 0.01 3.71
C TRP A 61 20.31 -1.42 4.21
N ARG A 62 21.21 -2.00 5.00
CA ARG A 62 20.98 -3.31 5.66
C ARG A 62 19.82 -3.23 6.65
N GLN A 63 19.75 -2.16 7.45
CA GLN A 63 18.65 -1.92 8.38
C GLN A 63 17.32 -1.72 7.66
N LYS A 64 17.27 -0.87 6.62
CA LYS A 64 16.09 -0.68 5.78
C LYS A 64 15.63 -1.98 5.13
N HIS A 65 16.57 -2.77 4.61
CA HIS A 65 16.26 -4.07 4.01
C HIS A 65 15.68 -5.04 5.05
N ALA A 66 16.25 -5.11 6.25
CA ALA A 66 15.73 -5.92 7.33
C ALA A 66 14.29 -5.54 7.69
N LEU A 67 14.02 -4.24 7.83
CA LEU A 67 12.66 -3.73 8.09
C LEU A 67 11.68 -4.10 6.96
N SER A 68 12.11 -4.01 5.69
CA SER A 68 11.26 -4.34 4.54
C SER A 68 10.91 -5.84 4.42
N GLN A 69 11.66 -6.72 5.08
CA GLN A 69 11.38 -8.16 5.07
C GLN A 69 10.24 -8.52 6.02
N TYR A 70 9.92 -7.65 6.98
CA TYR A 70 8.73 -7.77 7.79
C TYR A 70 7.62 -7.02 7.04
N PRO A 71 6.55 -7.70 6.59
CA PRO A 71 5.38 -6.97 6.15
C PRO A 71 4.96 -6.13 7.34
N ALA A 72 4.88 -4.81 7.17
CA ALA A 72 4.22 -3.97 8.14
C ALA A 72 2.89 -4.65 8.45
N GLU A 73 2.72 -5.10 9.68
CA GLU A 73 1.40 -5.41 10.19
C GLU A 73 0.56 -4.21 9.75
N GLN A 74 -0.45 -4.48 8.92
CA GLN A 74 -1.46 -3.49 8.63
C GLN A 74 -2.06 -3.22 9.99
N ILE A 75 -1.52 -2.25 10.73
CA ILE A 75 -2.26 -1.60 11.79
C ILE A 75 -3.47 -1.12 11.02
N PRO A 76 -4.68 -1.67 11.28
CA PRO A 76 -5.87 -1.10 10.71
C PRO A 76 -5.79 0.35 11.13
N ILE A 77 -5.69 1.26 10.15
CA ILE A 77 -6.02 2.64 10.41
C ILE A 77 -7.51 2.54 10.76
N GLU A 78 -7.80 2.37 12.05
CA GLU A 78 -9.07 2.76 12.60
C GLU A 78 -9.14 4.25 12.29
N ASN A 79 -9.71 4.52 11.13
CA ASN A 79 -10.28 5.78 10.78
C ASN A 79 -11.33 6.03 11.85
N GLU A 80 -10.92 6.60 12.97
CA GLU A 80 -11.77 7.24 13.95
C GLU A 80 -12.28 8.55 13.31
N TYR A 81 -13.00 8.40 12.20
CA TYR A 81 -13.97 9.39 11.77
C TYR A 81 -15.26 8.96 12.44
N GLU A 82 -15.50 9.49 13.65
CA GLU A 82 -16.85 9.58 14.16
C GLU A 82 -17.63 10.47 13.18
N GLU A 83 -18.37 9.86 12.25
CA GLU A 83 -19.47 10.56 11.59
C GLU A 83 -20.38 11.10 12.70
N PRO A 84 -20.65 12.41 12.78
CA PRO A 84 -21.60 12.91 13.76
C PRO A 84 -22.95 12.28 13.43
N ALA A 85 -23.40 11.39 14.31
CA ALA A 85 -24.66 10.68 14.15
C ALA A 85 -25.78 11.70 13.86
N PRO A 86 -26.68 11.41 12.89
CA PRO A 86 -27.80 12.30 12.62
C PRO A 86 -28.65 12.42 13.89
N ILE A 87 -28.70 13.61 14.47
CA ILE A 87 -29.65 13.91 15.55
C ILE A 87 -31.04 13.97 14.91
N ILE A 88 -31.91 13.04 15.30
CA ILE A 88 -33.31 13.01 14.88
C ILE A 88 -34.02 14.15 15.62
N ILE A 89 -34.36 15.24 14.92
CA ILE A 89 -34.93 16.41 15.61
C ILE A 89 -36.47 16.33 15.76
N ILE A 90 -37.25 15.63 14.91
CA ILE A 90 -38.72 15.63 15.07
C ILE A 90 -39.39 14.32 14.60
N GLN A 91 -40.16 13.70 15.48
CA GLN A 91 -41.16 12.67 15.16
C GLN A 91 -42.55 13.31 15.17
N ASN A 92 -43.06 13.74 14.01
CA ASN A 92 -44.46 14.16 13.91
C ASN A 92 -45.29 13.01 13.32
N PRO A 93 -46.24 12.42 14.08
CA PRO A 93 -47.13 11.41 13.52
C PRO A 93 -48.09 12.06 12.53
N CYS A 94 -48.18 11.51 11.31
CA CYS A 94 -49.19 11.92 10.35
C CYS A 94 -50.59 11.59 10.89
N GLN A 95 -51.40 12.61 11.21
CA GLN A 95 -52.72 12.41 11.81
C GLN A 95 -53.77 11.79 10.87
N ILE A 96 -53.45 11.57 9.60
CA ILE A 96 -54.37 10.97 8.62
C ILE A 96 -54.12 9.46 8.45
N CYS A 97 -52.87 9.00 8.49
CA CYS A 97 -52.54 7.60 8.24
C CYS A 97 -51.73 6.90 9.34
N GLY A 98 -51.34 7.61 10.41
CA GLY A 98 -50.65 7.02 11.57
C GLY A 98 -49.20 6.58 11.33
N TYR A 99 -48.64 6.76 10.13
CA TYR A 99 -47.23 6.48 9.87
C TYR A 99 -46.32 7.60 10.38
N LEU A 100 -45.22 7.22 11.03
CA LEU A 100 -44.12 8.11 11.39
C LEU A 100 -43.31 8.42 10.14
N THR A 101 -43.31 9.68 9.71
CA THR A 101 -42.39 10.15 8.65
C THR A 101 -41.15 10.74 9.29
N THR A 102 -40.01 10.06 9.14
CA THR A 102 -38.70 10.57 9.53
C THR A 102 -38.12 11.36 8.37
N THR A 103 -38.02 12.69 8.49
CA THR A 103 -37.28 13.52 7.53
C THR A 103 -35.86 13.72 8.03
N PHE A 104 -34.88 13.33 7.23
CA PHE A 104 -33.46 13.54 7.50
C PHE A 104 -33.03 14.87 6.89
N GLN A 105 -32.48 15.78 7.70
CA GLN A 105 -31.88 17.02 7.22
C GLN A 105 -30.37 16.88 7.35
N TRP A 106 -29.65 16.87 6.22
CA TRP A 106 -28.18 16.82 6.22
C TRP A 106 -27.62 18.16 6.70
N ILE A 107 -26.63 18.13 7.59
CA ILE A 107 -26.07 19.31 8.29
C ILE A 107 -25.52 20.38 7.31
N SER A 108 -25.23 20.05 6.05
CA SER A 108 -24.79 21.03 5.05
C SER A 108 -25.81 22.15 4.81
N GLU A 109 -27.10 21.90 4.99
CA GLU A 109 -28.13 22.94 4.86
C GLU A 109 -28.21 23.87 6.08
N TYR A 110 -27.77 23.41 7.26
CA TYR A 110 -27.87 24.19 8.50
C TYR A 110 -26.87 25.36 8.52
N TYR A 111 -25.65 25.15 7.99
CA TYR A 111 -24.64 26.20 7.93
C TYR A 111 -24.92 27.27 6.87
N GLN A 112 -25.63 26.93 5.79
CA GLN A 112 -26.03 27.93 4.79
C GLN A 112 -27.10 28.91 5.31
N TYR A 113 -27.96 28.48 6.24
CA TYR A 113 -29.03 29.34 6.74
C TYR A 113 -28.59 30.29 7.88
N TYR A 114 -27.49 29.96 8.57
CA TYR A 114 -27.00 30.75 9.71
C TYR A 114 -25.79 31.65 9.43
N ASN A 115 -25.28 31.73 8.18
CA ASN A 115 -24.21 32.66 7.77
C ASN A 115 -23.05 32.75 8.80
N LEU A 116 -22.41 31.62 9.07
CA LEU A 116 -21.07 31.57 9.65
C LEU A 116 -20.05 31.31 8.53
#